data_AF-A0A520MAC6-F1
#
_entry.id   AF-A0A520MAC6-F1
#
_cell.length_a   1.000
_cell.length_b   1.000
_cell.length_c   1.000
_cell.angle_alpha   90.00
_cell.angle_beta   90.00
_cell.angle_gamma   90.00
#
_symmetry.space_group_name_H-M   'P 1'
#
loop_
_entity.id
_entity.type
_entity.pdbx_description
1 polymer ?
#
loop_
_entity_poly.entity_id
_entity_poly.type
_entity_poly.pdbx_seq_one_letter_code
_entity_poly.pdbx_strand_id
1 'polypeptide(L)'
;MKSITFLCLVLPLTISAAFDDYQNINNFLKNSDIVNEKVFVLLNNQRLLSTDYNPSIFQRVRDEKPRYPSTMIKKGIEGFVEVGFIVNEDGSTSEHKVIQSMPGEYFDENALKEAIGLRYTRNTRSDYINTKGVAHKHRFTFNLSEGSRKIPNGIFSCMQFIYEDKYLDARECSEKKIEIHRGYSIPYSLALYYLGQEDKGINILTKLLKDPNEESFYLKALTTSALTIFLFDNDLYEEILELEPYILNVRKVGYEEALLNAFYFLGVSLFYSDRTIDSLFYLKLTQQDSNCRISLRNSNDDVKASKAQSLYRLLPEKNCYIDIYNRTENTLKAIDKII
;
A
#
# COMPACT_ATOMS: atom_id res chain seq x y z
N MET A 1 10.09 11.57 -58.39
CA MET A 1 10.14 11.02 -57.01
C MET A 1 10.71 12.07 -56.09
N LYS A 2 9.87 12.76 -55.31
CA LYS A 2 10.31 13.73 -54.28
C LYS A 2 10.27 13.00 -52.93
N SER A 3 11.44 12.86 -52.32
CA SER A 3 11.60 12.24 -51.00
C SER A 3 10.91 13.06 -49.93
N ILE A 4 9.98 12.43 -49.22
CA ILE A 4 9.37 12.96 -48.01
C ILE A 4 10.34 12.67 -46.87
N THR A 5 11.02 13.71 -46.39
CA THR A 5 11.85 13.63 -45.18
C THR A 5 10.91 13.67 -43.98
N PHE A 6 10.72 12.52 -43.33
CA PHE A 6 9.92 12.41 -42.12
C PHE A 6 10.72 13.04 -40.97
N LEU A 7 10.39 14.29 -40.65
CA LEU A 7 10.94 15.00 -39.49
C LEU A 7 10.27 14.42 -38.24
N CYS A 8 10.89 13.42 -37.62
CA CYS A 8 10.52 12.98 -36.27
C CYS A 8 10.81 14.12 -35.29
N LEU A 9 9.80 14.93 -35.00
CA LEU A 9 9.77 15.80 -33.83
C LEU A 9 9.85 14.92 -32.58
N VAL A 10 11.05 14.76 -32.05
CA VAL A 10 11.27 14.24 -30.70
C VAL A 10 10.78 15.32 -29.75
N LEU A 11 9.51 15.24 -29.34
CA LEU A 11 9.03 16.00 -28.19
C LEU A 11 9.87 15.58 -26.98
N PRO A 12 10.41 16.53 -26.19
CA PRO A 12 11.03 16.18 -24.94
C PRO A 12 9.96 15.52 -24.09
N LEU A 13 10.23 14.32 -23.56
CA LEU A 13 9.42 13.74 -22.49
C LEU A 13 9.51 14.68 -21.29
N THR A 14 8.60 15.66 -21.21
CA THR A 14 8.39 16.42 -19.99
C THR A 14 7.89 15.42 -18.96
N ILE A 15 8.67 15.28 -17.89
CA ILE A 15 8.31 14.49 -16.73
C ILE A 15 7.13 15.21 -16.09
N SER A 16 5.91 14.75 -16.35
CA SER A 16 4.72 15.34 -15.75
C SER A 16 4.70 15.01 -14.26
N ALA A 17 4.60 16.04 -13.41
CA ALA A 17 4.44 15.93 -11.97
C ALA A 17 3.08 15.30 -11.61
N ALA A 18 2.92 14.76 -10.40
CA ALA A 18 1.71 14.01 -10.02
C ALA A 18 0.40 14.84 -10.10
N PHE A 19 0.50 16.17 -10.09
CA PHE A 19 -0.61 17.11 -10.03
C PHE A 19 -0.53 18.25 -11.07
N ASP A 20 0.09 18.02 -12.23
CA ASP A 20 0.14 19.06 -13.28
C ASP A 20 -1.25 19.55 -13.72
N ASP A 21 -2.25 18.67 -13.65
CA ASP A 21 -3.65 18.97 -13.97
C ASP A 21 -4.39 19.78 -12.87
N TYR A 22 -3.74 20.05 -11.73
CA TYR A 22 -4.32 20.71 -10.55
C TYR A 22 -3.47 21.92 -10.16
N GLN A 23 -3.85 23.10 -10.67
CA GLN A 23 -3.00 24.29 -10.60
C GLN A 23 -2.73 24.75 -9.15
N ASN A 24 -3.74 24.74 -8.28
CA ASN A 24 -3.60 25.21 -6.92
C ASN A 24 -2.87 24.19 -6.04
N ILE A 25 -3.15 22.89 -6.21
CA ILE A 25 -2.36 21.82 -5.58
C ILE A 25 -0.89 21.92 -5.98
N ASN A 26 -0.59 22.10 -7.27
CA ASN A 26 0.78 22.22 -7.73
C ASN A 26 1.48 23.44 -7.14
N ASN A 27 0.80 24.59 -7.07
CA ASN A 27 1.32 25.80 -6.44
C ASN A 27 1.54 25.61 -4.93
N PHE A 28 0.57 25.00 -4.24
CA PHE A 28 0.66 24.66 -2.82
C PHE A 28 1.88 23.78 -2.53
N LEU A 29 2.09 22.72 -3.31
CA LEU A 29 3.24 21.82 -3.16
C LEU A 29 4.57 22.53 -3.45
N LYS A 30 4.62 23.38 -4.49
CA LYS A 30 5.84 24.17 -4.82
C LYS A 30 6.20 25.18 -3.74
N ASN A 31 5.21 25.69 -3.03
CA ASN A 31 5.40 26.61 -1.90
C ASN A 31 5.63 25.87 -0.56
N SER A 32 5.48 24.55 -0.54
CA SER A 32 5.73 23.71 0.63
C SER A 32 7.21 23.37 0.80
N ASP A 33 7.59 22.88 1.97
CA ASP A 33 8.96 22.47 2.24
C ASP A 33 9.36 21.26 1.39
N ILE A 34 10.28 21.46 0.44
CA ILE A 34 10.81 20.41 -0.44
C ILE A 34 11.62 19.35 0.32
N VAL A 35 12.05 19.64 1.55
CA VAL A 35 12.72 18.65 2.43
C VAL A 35 11.72 17.59 2.92
N ASN A 36 10.42 17.89 2.90
CA ASN A 36 9.39 16.89 3.17
C ASN A 36 9.37 15.83 2.04
N GLU A 37 9.66 14.58 2.40
CA GLU A 37 9.70 13.45 1.48
C GLU A 37 8.42 13.31 0.65
N LYS A 38 7.24 13.49 1.25
CA LYS A 38 5.97 13.36 0.54
C LYS A 38 5.80 14.48 -0.49
N VAL A 39 6.16 15.72 -0.16
CA VAL A 39 6.14 16.86 -1.10
C VAL A 39 7.05 16.58 -2.28
N PHE A 40 8.28 16.14 -2.00
CA PHE A 40 9.26 15.79 -3.02
C PHE A 40 8.73 14.71 -3.97
N VAL A 41 8.19 13.62 -3.42
CA VAL A 41 7.69 12.50 -4.22
C VAL A 41 6.50 12.92 -5.08
N LEU A 42 5.56 13.72 -4.55
CA LEU A 42 4.41 14.23 -5.28
C LEU A 42 4.82 15.16 -6.42
N LEU A 43 5.76 16.09 -6.20
CA LEU A 43 6.24 17.01 -7.24
C LEU A 43 7.04 16.31 -8.34
N ASN A 44 7.76 15.23 -8.03
CA ASN A 44 8.62 14.56 -8.98
C ASN A 44 7.98 13.32 -9.63
N ASN A 45 6.70 13.06 -9.34
CA ASN A 45 5.95 11.89 -9.79
C ASN A 45 6.73 10.58 -9.55
N GLN A 46 7.43 10.53 -8.41
CA GLN A 46 8.11 9.32 -7.98
C GLN A 46 7.09 8.33 -7.41
N ARG A 47 7.48 7.05 -7.35
CA ARG A 47 6.64 6.01 -6.77
C ARG A 47 6.40 6.30 -5.29
N LEU A 48 5.12 6.47 -4.90
CA LEU A 48 4.74 6.96 -3.58
C LEU A 48 5.14 6.04 -2.43
N LEU A 49 5.27 4.73 -2.67
CA LEU A 49 5.77 3.76 -1.70
C LEU A 49 6.65 2.70 -2.40
N SER A 50 7.78 3.16 -2.92
CA SER A 50 8.79 2.30 -3.55
C SER A 50 9.31 1.21 -2.60
N THR A 51 9.75 0.08 -3.15
CA THR A 51 10.50 -0.95 -2.41
C THR A 51 11.90 -0.46 -2.10
N ASP A 52 12.50 0.31 -3.01
CA ASP A 52 13.70 1.09 -2.75
C ASP A 52 13.34 2.47 -2.25
N TYR A 53 13.91 2.85 -1.11
CA TYR A 53 14.03 4.25 -0.78
C TYR A 53 15.47 4.68 -0.94
N ASN A 54 15.66 5.63 -1.84
CA ASN A 54 16.96 6.03 -2.34
C ASN A 54 17.04 7.55 -2.36
N PRO A 55 17.41 8.15 -1.23
CA PRO A 55 17.63 9.59 -1.16
C PRO A 55 19.02 9.92 -1.73
N SER A 56 19.44 9.34 -2.87
CA SER A 56 20.79 9.56 -3.43
C SER A 56 20.82 9.56 -4.97
N ILE A 57 21.99 9.85 -5.53
CA ILE A 57 22.29 9.75 -6.97
C ILE A 57 22.38 8.32 -7.49
N PHE A 58 22.21 7.29 -6.67
CA PHE A 58 22.31 5.91 -7.14
C PHE A 58 20.97 5.44 -7.74
N GLN A 59 20.96 4.36 -8.50
CA GLN A 59 19.76 3.67 -8.96
C GLN A 59 20.02 2.16 -8.94
N ARG A 60 19.06 1.36 -8.46
CA ARG A 60 19.17 -0.08 -8.42
C ARG A 60 19.23 -0.64 -9.86
N VAL A 61 20.20 -1.50 -10.12
CA VAL A 61 20.38 -2.18 -11.41
C VAL A 61 20.26 -3.70 -11.32
N ARG A 62 20.28 -4.23 -10.10
CA ARG A 62 20.03 -5.65 -9.83
C ARG A 62 19.04 -5.79 -8.70
N ASP A 63 17.98 -6.53 -8.97
CA ASP A 63 17.01 -6.96 -7.98
C ASP A 63 17.45 -8.30 -7.41
N GLU A 64 17.36 -8.45 -6.09
CA GLU A 64 17.47 -9.74 -5.42
C GLU A 64 16.09 -10.13 -4.91
N LYS A 65 15.70 -11.39 -5.11
CA LYS A 65 14.41 -11.89 -4.66
C LYS A 65 14.62 -12.72 -3.42
N PRO A 66 13.96 -12.38 -2.31
CA PRO A 66 14.23 -13.06 -1.07
C PRO A 66 13.80 -14.52 -1.15
N ARG A 67 14.71 -15.43 -0.81
CA ARG A 67 14.34 -16.83 -0.63
C ARG A 67 13.32 -16.95 0.49
N TYR A 68 12.09 -17.35 0.18
CA TYR A 68 11.05 -17.57 1.18
C TYR A 68 11.35 -18.85 2.00
N PRO A 69 11.50 -18.78 3.34
CA PRO A 69 11.64 -19.96 4.17
C PRO A 69 10.48 -20.95 4.00
N SER A 70 10.78 -22.21 3.68
CA SER A 70 9.75 -23.25 3.50
C SER A 70 8.95 -23.54 4.77
N THR A 71 9.56 -23.32 5.95
CA THR A 71 8.88 -23.40 7.25
C THR A 71 7.80 -22.35 7.39
N MET A 72 8.05 -21.11 6.93
CA MET A 72 7.07 -20.01 6.98
C MET A 72 5.95 -20.21 5.97
N ILE A 73 6.26 -20.71 4.77
CA ILE A 73 5.23 -21.14 3.80
C ILE A 73 4.31 -22.19 4.43
N LYS A 74 4.88 -23.26 5.01
CA LYS A 74 4.10 -24.31 5.70
C LYS A 74 3.30 -23.78 6.89
N LYS A 75 3.80 -22.74 7.56
CA LYS A 75 3.10 -22.10 8.67
C LYS A 75 2.02 -21.13 8.20
N GLY A 76 2.04 -20.68 6.95
CA GLY A 76 1.10 -19.69 6.43
C GLY A 76 1.40 -18.28 6.94
N ILE A 77 2.68 -17.96 7.17
CA ILE A 77 3.14 -16.66 7.68
C ILE A 77 3.68 -15.82 6.52
N GLU A 78 3.11 -14.64 6.32
CA GLU A 78 3.57 -13.57 5.41
C GLU A 78 4.31 -12.49 6.18
N GLY A 79 5.03 -11.61 5.49
CA GLY A 79 5.63 -10.45 6.11
C GLY A 79 6.50 -9.61 5.19
N PHE A 80 7.20 -8.65 5.77
CA PHE A 80 8.22 -7.87 5.09
C PHE A 80 9.37 -7.54 6.03
N VAL A 81 10.54 -7.26 5.44
CA VAL A 81 11.72 -6.75 6.14
C VAL A 81 12.26 -5.56 5.35
N GLU A 82 12.41 -4.42 6.02
CA GLU A 82 13.12 -3.27 5.50
C GLU A 82 14.56 -3.32 6.00
N VAL A 83 15.51 -3.45 5.08
CA VAL A 83 16.94 -3.47 5.35
C VAL A 83 17.54 -2.13 4.96
N GLY A 84 18.18 -1.46 5.91
CA GLY A 84 19.02 -0.29 5.67
C GLY A 84 20.45 -0.69 5.34
N PHE A 85 21.10 0.05 4.45
CA PHE A 85 22.48 -0.20 4.04
C PHE A 85 23.12 1.06 3.44
N ILE A 86 24.43 1.01 3.25
CA ILE A 86 25.21 2.01 2.52
C ILE A 86 25.46 1.51 1.09
N VAL A 87 25.33 2.39 0.09
CA VAL A 87 25.77 2.16 -1.29
C VAL A 87 27.17 2.74 -1.49
N ASN A 88 28.16 1.88 -1.73
CA ASN A 88 29.53 2.29 -1.97
C ASN A 88 29.68 2.94 -3.36
N GLU A 89 30.81 3.63 -3.61
CA GLU A 89 31.07 4.31 -4.89
C GLU A 89 31.06 3.37 -6.11
N ASP A 90 31.43 2.10 -5.90
CA ASP A 90 31.44 1.05 -6.93
C ASP A 90 30.04 0.44 -7.19
N GLY A 91 29.01 0.88 -6.45
CA GLY A 91 27.64 0.40 -6.57
C GLY A 91 27.33 -0.87 -5.76
N SER A 92 28.28 -1.40 -4.99
CA SER A 92 28.04 -2.46 -4.00
C SER A 92 27.37 -1.92 -2.74
N THR A 93 26.84 -2.81 -1.89
CA THR A 93 26.18 -2.45 -0.63
C THR A 93 26.96 -2.91 0.60
N SER A 94 26.91 -2.16 1.68
CA SER A 94 27.60 -2.42 2.96
C SER A 94 26.75 -1.96 4.17
N GLU A 95 27.19 -2.26 5.40
CA GLU A 95 26.51 -1.83 6.65
C GLU A 95 25.02 -2.21 6.74
N HIS A 96 24.68 -3.42 6.29
CA HIS A 96 23.30 -3.92 6.30
C HIS A 96 22.75 -4.07 7.72
N LYS A 97 21.57 -3.52 7.97
CA LYS A 97 20.83 -3.67 9.22
C LYS A 97 19.34 -3.71 8.98
N VAL A 98 18.61 -4.50 9.77
CA VAL A 98 17.16 -4.47 9.76
C VAL A 98 16.70 -3.15 10.38
N ILE A 99 15.90 -2.39 9.65
CA ILE A 99 15.23 -1.16 10.12
C ILE A 99 13.86 -1.50 10.67
N GLN A 100 13.12 -2.35 9.95
CA GLN A 100 11.79 -2.79 10.32
C GLN A 100 11.58 -4.23 9.86
N SER A 101 10.90 -5.03 10.66
CA SER A 101 10.48 -6.39 10.29
C SER A 101 9.09 -6.63 10.84
N MET A 102 8.19 -7.18 10.01
CA MET A 102 6.85 -7.55 10.47
C MET A 102 6.31 -8.77 9.71
N PRO A 103 5.91 -9.85 10.42
CA PRO A 103 6.12 -10.09 11.84
C PRO A 103 7.62 -10.28 12.11
N GLY A 104 8.09 -9.89 13.29
CA GLY A 104 9.51 -9.83 13.59
C GLY A 104 10.20 -11.20 13.48
N GLU A 105 11.50 -11.18 13.16
CA GLU A 105 12.44 -12.30 13.27
C GLU A 105 12.21 -13.49 12.32
N TYR A 106 11.10 -13.57 11.59
CA TYR A 106 10.83 -14.70 10.67
C TYR A 106 11.66 -14.67 9.39
N PHE A 107 12.05 -13.47 8.93
CA PHE A 107 12.56 -13.24 7.59
C PHE A 107 13.88 -12.47 7.55
N ASP A 108 14.33 -11.97 8.70
CA ASP A 108 15.43 -11.01 8.85
C ASP A 108 16.74 -11.55 8.25
N GLU A 109 17.13 -12.78 8.59
CA GLU A 109 18.35 -13.40 8.07
C GLU A 109 18.31 -13.53 6.54
N ASN A 110 17.15 -13.89 5.99
CA ASN A 110 17.00 -14.05 4.55
C ASN A 110 17.07 -12.69 3.85
N ALA A 111 16.38 -11.68 4.37
CA ALA A 111 16.42 -10.33 3.83
C ALA A 111 17.85 -9.73 3.88
N LEU A 112 18.58 -9.92 4.99
CA LEU A 112 19.96 -9.45 5.14
C LEU A 112 20.90 -10.09 4.12
N LYS A 113 20.77 -11.41 3.90
CA LYS A 113 21.59 -12.12 2.89
C LYS A 113 21.37 -11.58 1.48
N GLU A 114 20.13 -11.28 1.13
CA GLU A 114 19.74 -10.81 -0.21
C GLU A 114 20.13 -9.35 -0.41
N ALA A 115 20.12 -8.54 0.65
CA ALA A 115 20.57 -7.16 0.62
C ALA A 115 22.05 -7.00 0.19
N ILE A 116 22.89 -8.00 0.50
CA ILE A 116 24.30 -8.05 0.07
C ILE A 116 24.42 -8.19 -1.46
N GLY A 117 23.44 -8.83 -2.12
CA GLY A 117 23.42 -9.04 -3.57
C GLY A 117 22.96 -7.82 -4.38
N LEU A 118 22.26 -6.87 -3.74
CA LEU A 118 21.77 -5.65 -4.39
C LEU A 118 22.91 -4.86 -5.04
N ARG A 119 22.68 -4.36 -6.25
CA ARG A 119 23.67 -3.52 -6.97
C ARG A 119 23.02 -2.25 -7.49
N TYR A 120 23.80 -1.19 -7.42
CA TYR A 120 23.41 0.15 -7.81
C TYR A 120 24.39 0.74 -8.82
N THR A 121 23.96 1.74 -9.58
CA THR A 121 24.85 2.57 -10.40
C THR A 121 24.53 4.03 -10.19
N ARG A 122 25.49 4.92 -10.45
CA ARG A 122 25.23 6.36 -10.42
C ARG A 122 24.24 6.72 -11.54
N ASN A 123 23.11 7.28 -11.17
CA ASN A 123 22.14 7.90 -12.03
C ASN A 123 22.66 9.26 -12.51
N THR A 124 23.25 9.28 -13.70
CA THR A 124 23.78 10.49 -14.34
C THR A 124 22.71 11.40 -14.93
N ARG A 125 21.42 11.00 -14.88
CA ARG A 125 20.28 11.76 -15.38
C ARG A 125 19.55 12.55 -14.29
N SER A 126 20.01 12.43 -13.05
CA SER A 126 19.42 13.10 -11.92
C SER A 126 20.30 14.27 -11.51
N ASP A 127 19.79 15.50 -11.60
CA ASP A 127 20.41 16.70 -11.03
C ASP A 127 20.33 16.72 -9.49
N TYR A 128 19.86 15.62 -8.90
CA TYR A 128 19.66 15.45 -7.47
C TYR A 128 21.00 15.33 -6.73
N ILE A 129 21.39 16.40 -6.04
CA ILE A 129 22.51 16.38 -5.11
C ILE A 129 21.94 16.31 -3.69
N ASN A 130 21.46 15.14 -3.26
CA ASN A 130 21.39 14.94 -1.81
C ASN A 130 22.79 14.71 -1.30
N THR A 131 23.30 15.71 -0.58
CA THR A 131 24.61 15.70 0.08
C THR A 131 24.60 14.85 1.36
N LYS A 132 23.42 14.39 1.81
CA LYS A 132 23.24 13.50 2.96
C LYS A 132 23.01 12.06 2.52
N GLY A 133 24.06 11.46 1.99
CA GLY A 133 24.38 10.08 2.33
C GLY A 133 24.04 9.02 1.28
N VAL A 134 24.93 8.05 1.26
CA VAL A 134 24.84 6.75 0.61
C VAL A 134 23.90 5.78 1.34
N ALA A 135 23.15 6.25 2.34
CA ALA A 135 22.24 5.45 3.14
C ALA A 135 20.93 5.19 2.39
N HIS A 136 20.66 3.92 2.11
CA HIS A 136 19.48 3.44 1.42
C HIS A 136 18.70 2.51 2.33
N LYS A 137 17.45 2.24 1.96
CA LYS A 137 16.71 1.08 2.47
C LYS A 137 16.00 0.35 1.34
N HIS A 138 15.89 -0.96 1.49
CA HIS A 138 15.15 -1.84 0.58
C HIS A 138 14.17 -2.69 1.37
N ARG A 139 12.93 -2.77 0.88
CA ARG A 139 11.89 -3.64 1.43
C ARG A 139 11.83 -4.97 0.69
N PHE A 140 12.17 -6.04 1.40
CA PHE A 140 11.94 -7.42 0.98
C PHE A 140 10.56 -7.89 1.46
N THR A 141 9.70 -8.31 0.54
CA THR A 141 8.34 -8.79 0.85
C THR A 141 8.25 -10.31 0.69
N PHE A 142 7.61 -10.96 1.66
CA PHE A 142 7.38 -12.40 1.73
C PHE A 142 5.88 -12.64 1.74
N ASN A 143 5.33 -12.95 0.56
CA ASN A 143 3.89 -13.05 0.35
C ASN A 143 3.46 -14.46 -0.04
N LEU A 144 2.36 -14.93 0.53
CA LEU A 144 1.88 -16.27 0.27
C LEU A 144 1.05 -16.29 -1.01
N SER A 145 1.12 -17.43 -1.70
CA SER A 145 0.07 -17.77 -2.65
C SER A 145 -1.26 -17.96 -1.91
N GLU A 146 -2.37 -17.70 -2.60
CA GLU A 146 -3.72 -17.80 -2.04
C GLU A 146 -3.96 -19.13 -1.31
N GLY A 147 -3.57 -20.25 -1.91
CA GLY A 147 -3.74 -21.60 -1.33
C GLY A 147 -2.88 -21.88 -0.09
N SER A 148 -1.91 -21.03 0.23
CA SER A 148 -1.06 -21.18 1.43
C SER A 148 -1.58 -20.35 2.62
N ARG A 149 -2.62 -19.54 2.42
CA ARG A 149 -3.26 -18.76 3.48
C ARG A 149 -4.08 -19.69 4.39
N LYS A 150 -3.76 -19.72 5.68
CA LYS A 150 -4.42 -20.61 6.66
C LYS A 150 -5.67 -19.98 7.28
N ILE A 151 -6.62 -19.57 6.44
CA ILE A 151 -7.89 -19.00 6.88
C ILE A 151 -8.99 -20.06 6.67
N PRO A 152 -9.80 -20.41 7.68
CA PRO A 152 -10.91 -21.33 7.51
C PRO A 152 -11.92 -20.87 6.44
N ASN A 153 -12.23 -21.72 5.46
CA ASN A 153 -13.21 -21.42 4.41
C ASN A 153 -14.59 -21.03 4.97
N GLY A 154 -14.96 -21.56 6.14
CA GLY A 154 -16.23 -21.24 6.78
C GLY A 154 -16.38 -19.76 7.16
N ILE A 155 -15.29 -18.98 7.25
CA ILE A 155 -15.36 -17.52 7.43
C ILE A 155 -16.04 -16.88 6.21
N PHE A 156 -15.64 -17.29 5.00
CA PHE A 156 -16.24 -16.78 3.76
C PHE A 156 -17.70 -17.23 3.60
N SER A 157 -18.04 -18.44 4.06
CA SER A 157 -19.42 -18.89 4.11
C SER A 157 -20.28 -18.00 5.01
N CYS A 158 -19.76 -17.55 6.16
CA CYS A 158 -20.49 -16.59 7.01
C CYS A 158 -20.52 -15.18 6.40
N MET A 159 -19.45 -14.74 5.73
CA MET A 159 -19.42 -13.47 5.01
C MET A 159 -20.43 -13.42 3.86
N GLN A 160 -20.74 -14.55 3.22
CA GLN A 160 -21.75 -14.62 2.18
C GLN A 160 -23.13 -14.16 2.67
N PHE A 161 -23.48 -14.47 3.93
CA PHE A 161 -24.71 -13.96 4.53
C PHE A 161 -24.72 -12.44 4.66
N ILE A 162 -23.57 -11.79 4.87
CA ILE A 162 -23.46 -10.32 4.86
C ILE A 162 -23.78 -9.77 3.47
N TYR A 163 -23.23 -10.37 2.40
CA TYR A 163 -23.49 -9.92 1.03
C TYR A 163 -24.92 -10.18 0.54
N GLU A 164 -25.63 -11.09 1.18
CA GLU A 164 -27.04 -11.39 0.93
C GLU A 164 -27.99 -10.63 1.86
N ASP A 165 -27.47 -9.67 2.63
CA ASP A 165 -28.20 -8.88 3.63
C ASP A 165 -28.90 -9.71 4.74
N LYS A 166 -28.38 -10.91 5.00
CA LYS A 166 -28.84 -11.86 6.02
C LYS A 166 -28.01 -11.74 7.30
N TYR A 167 -28.07 -10.57 7.95
CA TYR A 167 -27.16 -10.26 9.06
C TYR A 167 -27.39 -11.13 10.31
N LEU A 168 -28.62 -11.56 10.60
CA LEU A 168 -28.90 -12.50 11.70
C LEU A 168 -28.22 -13.85 11.47
N ASP A 169 -28.33 -14.40 10.25
CA ASP A 169 -27.67 -15.65 9.87
C ASP A 169 -26.15 -15.52 9.93
N ALA A 170 -25.59 -14.39 9.47
CA ALA A 170 -24.16 -14.10 9.56
C ALA A 170 -23.66 -14.09 11.01
N ARG A 171 -24.42 -13.47 11.92
CA ARG A 171 -24.12 -13.44 13.36
C ARG A 171 -24.11 -14.85 13.94
N GLU A 172 -25.17 -15.61 13.73
CA GLU A 172 -25.31 -16.97 14.27
C GLU A 172 -24.26 -17.94 13.68
N CYS A 173 -23.91 -17.76 12.41
CA CYS A 173 -22.88 -18.54 11.72
C CYS A 173 -21.48 -18.37 12.34
N SER A 174 -21.19 -17.18 12.89
CA SER A 174 -19.86 -16.74 13.27
C SER A 174 -19.61 -16.72 14.79
N GLU A 175 -20.60 -16.31 15.59
CA GLU A 175 -20.45 -16.02 17.03
C GLU A 175 -19.74 -17.14 17.80
N LYS A 176 -20.27 -18.37 17.72
CA LYS A 176 -19.71 -19.53 18.43
C LYS A 176 -18.38 -20.02 17.83
N LYS A 177 -18.05 -19.61 16.62
CA LYS A 177 -16.82 -20.06 15.91
C LYS A 177 -15.64 -19.12 16.14
N ILE A 178 -15.85 -17.96 16.78
CA ILE A 178 -14.76 -17.05 17.17
C ILE A 178 -13.74 -17.77 18.07
N GLU A 179 -14.22 -18.64 18.97
CA GLU A 179 -13.37 -19.48 19.83
C GLU A 179 -12.54 -20.50 19.05
N ILE A 180 -13.03 -20.95 17.89
CA ILE A 180 -12.34 -21.90 17.01
C ILE A 180 -11.26 -21.15 16.21
N HIS A 181 -11.59 -19.99 15.67
CA HIS A 181 -10.66 -19.16 14.92
C HIS A 181 -11.07 -17.69 14.96
N ARG A 182 -10.13 -16.82 15.34
CA ARG A 182 -10.38 -15.38 15.51
C ARG A 182 -10.91 -14.69 14.27
N GLY A 183 -10.61 -15.22 13.08
CA GLY A 183 -11.13 -14.67 11.83
C GLY A 183 -12.66 -14.69 11.68
N TYR A 184 -13.39 -15.49 12.46
CA TYR A 184 -14.85 -15.39 12.52
C TYR A 184 -15.34 -14.09 13.17
N SER A 185 -14.46 -13.33 13.85
CA SER A 185 -14.80 -12.02 14.40
C SER A 185 -15.15 -11.00 13.31
N ILE A 186 -14.67 -11.19 12.07
CA ILE A 186 -14.96 -10.29 10.96
C ILE A 186 -16.44 -10.37 10.54
N PRO A 187 -16.97 -11.52 10.07
CA PRO A 187 -18.39 -11.63 9.73
C PRO A 187 -19.30 -11.36 10.94
N TYR A 188 -18.86 -11.70 12.15
CA TYR A 188 -19.60 -11.37 13.37
C TYR A 188 -19.72 -9.85 13.59
N SER A 189 -18.61 -9.13 13.47
CA SER A 189 -18.59 -7.67 13.65
C SER A 189 -19.38 -6.96 12.56
N LEU A 190 -19.29 -7.43 11.31
CA LEU A 190 -20.11 -6.94 10.20
C LEU A 190 -21.60 -7.13 10.48
N ALA A 191 -21.98 -8.32 10.94
CA ALA A 191 -23.35 -8.60 11.30
C ALA A 191 -23.85 -7.68 12.44
N LEU A 192 -23.04 -7.50 13.49
CA LEU A 192 -23.38 -6.60 14.59
C LEU A 192 -23.58 -5.15 14.11
N TYR A 193 -22.69 -4.67 13.24
CA TYR A 193 -22.77 -3.33 12.66
C TYR A 193 -24.10 -3.13 11.95
N TYR A 194 -24.43 -3.99 10.98
CA TYR A 194 -25.69 -3.87 10.22
C TYR A 194 -26.97 -4.19 11.02
N LEU A 195 -26.82 -4.80 12.20
CA LEU A 195 -27.92 -5.00 13.16
C LEU A 195 -28.08 -3.83 14.16
N GLY A 196 -27.40 -2.69 13.91
CA GLY A 196 -27.50 -1.48 14.74
C GLY A 196 -26.66 -1.54 16.02
N GLN A 197 -25.68 -2.44 16.10
CA GLN A 197 -24.72 -2.53 17.21
C GLN A 197 -23.31 -2.10 16.74
N GLU A 198 -23.26 -0.93 16.10
CA GLU A 198 -22.10 -0.37 15.40
C GLU A 198 -20.86 -0.30 16.31
N ASP A 199 -20.98 0.31 17.50
CA ASP A 199 -19.90 0.42 18.49
C ASP A 199 -19.26 -0.93 18.84
N LYS A 200 -20.07 -1.99 18.94
CA LYS A 200 -19.57 -3.32 19.25
C LYS A 200 -18.77 -3.89 18.09
N GLY A 201 -19.28 -3.76 16.86
CA GLY A 201 -18.59 -4.19 15.66
C GLY A 201 -17.24 -3.48 15.48
N ILE A 202 -17.23 -2.15 15.62
CA ILE A 202 -16.04 -1.32 15.53
C ILE A 202 -15.01 -1.72 16.60
N ASN A 203 -15.43 -1.87 17.86
CA ASN A 203 -14.52 -2.22 18.96
C ASN A 203 -13.88 -3.61 18.76
N ILE A 204 -14.64 -4.60 18.29
CA ILE A 204 -14.11 -5.96 18.02
C ILE A 204 -13.06 -5.91 16.90
N LEU A 205 -13.37 -5.25 15.78
CA LEU A 205 -12.41 -5.13 14.66
C LEU A 205 -11.18 -4.33 15.05
N THR A 206 -11.34 -3.26 15.83
CA THR A 206 -10.22 -2.44 16.34
C THR A 206 -9.29 -3.29 17.20
N LYS A 207 -9.83 -4.07 18.14
CA LYS A 207 -9.05 -4.99 18.98
C LYS A 207 -8.34 -6.05 18.14
N LEU A 208 -9.02 -6.61 17.14
CA LEU A 208 -8.43 -7.63 16.26
C LEU A 208 -7.27 -7.05 15.44
N LEU A 209 -7.42 -5.86 14.86
CA LEU A 209 -6.38 -5.22 14.05
C LEU A 209 -5.17 -4.80 14.89
N LYS A 210 -5.41 -4.26 16.09
CA LYS A 210 -4.37 -3.77 17.00
C LYS A 210 -3.73 -4.89 17.85
N ASP A 211 -4.19 -6.14 17.75
CA ASP A 211 -3.59 -7.26 18.49
C ASP A 211 -2.17 -7.58 17.97
N PRO A 212 -1.12 -7.44 18.81
CA PRO A 212 0.25 -7.74 18.39
C PRO A 212 0.49 -9.21 18.06
N ASN A 213 -0.37 -10.11 18.55
CA ASN A 213 -0.25 -11.56 18.32
C ASN A 213 -0.96 -12.02 17.04
N GLU A 214 -1.69 -11.14 16.36
CA GLU A 214 -2.28 -11.47 15.07
C GLU A 214 -1.18 -11.41 14.00
N GLU A 215 -0.77 -12.57 13.49
CA GLU A 215 0.30 -12.68 12.48
C GLU A 215 -0.26 -12.72 11.05
N SER A 216 -1.55 -12.99 10.87
CA SER A 216 -2.16 -13.08 9.54
C SER A 216 -2.37 -11.71 8.93
N PHE A 217 -1.51 -11.34 7.99
CA PHE A 217 -1.71 -10.14 7.18
C PHE A 217 -2.99 -10.18 6.36
N TYR A 218 -3.41 -11.36 5.91
CA TYR A 218 -4.72 -11.55 5.27
C TYR A 218 -5.86 -11.13 6.20
N LEU A 219 -5.83 -11.59 7.46
CA LEU A 219 -6.86 -11.21 8.43
C LEU A 219 -6.82 -9.71 8.74
N LYS A 220 -5.62 -9.14 8.90
CA LYS A 220 -5.43 -7.69 9.07
C LYS A 220 -5.97 -6.91 7.87
N ALA A 221 -5.79 -7.39 6.65
CA ALA A 221 -6.32 -6.74 5.45
C ALA A 221 -7.85 -6.70 5.45
N LEU A 222 -8.50 -7.84 5.70
CA LEU A 222 -9.96 -7.91 5.80
C LEU A 222 -10.50 -7.03 6.94
N THR A 223 -9.85 -7.09 8.10
CA THR A 223 -10.22 -6.29 9.28
C THR A 223 -10.07 -4.80 9.01
N THR A 224 -8.95 -4.38 8.42
CA THR A 224 -8.67 -2.99 8.05
C THR A 224 -9.70 -2.46 7.04
N SER A 225 -10.01 -3.26 6.02
CA SER A 225 -10.99 -2.89 5.00
C SER A 225 -12.38 -2.66 5.62
N ALA A 226 -12.86 -3.61 6.45
CA ALA A 226 -14.15 -3.47 7.12
C ALA A 226 -14.17 -2.31 8.15
N LEU A 227 -13.14 -2.21 9.00
CA LEU A 227 -13.07 -1.21 10.06
C LEU A 227 -13.03 0.20 9.50
N THR A 228 -12.23 0.46 8.46
CA THR A 228 -12.13 1.80 7.88
C THR A 228 -13.42 2.26 7.20
N ILE A 229 -14.21 1.34 6.63
CA ILE A 229 -15.57 1.65 6.15
C ILE A 229 -16.44 2.09 7.32
N PHE A 230 -16.47 1.31 8.41
CA PHE A 230 -17.32 1.62 9.56
C PHE A 230 -16.97 2.93 10.23
N LEU A 231 -15.68 3.20 10.42
CA LEU A 231 -15.23 4.46 10.99
C LEU A 231 -15.61 5.63 10.09
N PHE A 232 -15.44 5.50 8.77
CA PHE A 232 -15.75 6.57 7.83
C PHE A 232 -17.25 6.85 7.75
N ASP A 233 -18.09 5.82 7.73
CA ASP A 233 -19.55 5.93 7.71
C ASP A 233 -20.11 6.57 9.00
N ASN A 234 -19.34 6.55 10.10
CA ASN A 234 -19.68 7.16 11.38
C ASN A 234 -18.95 8.50 11.62
N ASP A 235 -18.30 9.08 10.61
CA ASP A 235 -17.51 10.32 10.71
C ASP A 235 -16.39 10.27 11.79
N LEU A 236 -15.91 9.07 12.14
CA LEU A 236 -14.84 8.82 13.11
C LEU A 236 -13.46 8.97 12.46
N TYR A 237 -13.15 10.19 12.02
CA TYR A 237 -11.96 10.49 11.23
C TYR A 237 -10.64 10.32 12.01
N GLU A 238 -10.61 10.73 13.28
CA GLU A 238 -9.42 10.60 14.13
C GLU A 238 -9.03 9.13 14.34
N GLU A 239 -10.02 8.27 14.54
CA GLU A 239 -9.83 6.83 14.66
C GLU A 239 -9.23 6.24 13.38
N ILE A 240 -9.60 6.75 12.19
CA ILE A 240 -8.97 6.35 10.93
C ILE A 240 -7.51 6.78 10.88
N LEU A 241 -7.18 7.98 11.37
CA LEU A 241 -5.79 8.47 11.41
C LEU A 241 -4.92 7.56 12.29
N GLU A 242 -5.43 7.06 13.42
CA GLU A 242 -4.72 6.10 14.26
C GLU A 242 -4.41 4.77 13.54
N LEU A 243 -5.14 4.44 12.47
CA LEU A 243 -4.93 3.21 11.70
C LEU A 243 -3.84 3.33 10.64
N GLU A 244 -3.32 4.53 10.34
CA GLU A 244 -2.26 4.79 9.35
C GLU A 244 -1.11 3.74 9.38
N PRO A 245 -0.47 3.45 10.54
CA PRO A 245 0.62 2.46 10.58
C PRO A 245 0.16 1.03 10.24
N TYR A 246 -1.06 0.65 10.63
CA TYR A 246 -1.61 -0.69 10.36
C TYR A 246 -1.95 -0.86 8.88
N ILE A 247 -2.58 0.15 8.27
CA ILE A 247 -2.91 0.20 6.84
C ILE A 247 -1.61 0.09 6.01
N LEU A 248 -0.59 0.89 6.35
CA LEU A 248 0.70 0.88 5.67
C LEU A 248 1.40 -0.49 5.75
N ASN A 249 1.41 -1.10 6.94
CA ASN A 249 2.06 -2.40 7.12
C ASN A 249 1.38 -3.49 6.29
N VAL A 250 0.04 -3.49 6.20
CA VAL A 250 -0.70 -4.46 5.38
C VAL A 250 -0.39 -4.24 3.90
N ARG A 251 -0.35 -3.00 3.42
CA ARG A 251 0.05 -2.68 2.04
C ARG A 251 1.44 -3.20 1.69
N LYS A 252 2.41 -3.14 2.62
CA LYS A 252 3.79 -3.62 2.39
C LYS A 252 3.89 -5.11 2.04
N VAL A 253 2.84 -5.89 2.29
CA VAL A 253 2.76 -7.34 2.02
C VAL A 253 2.03 -7.66 0.69
N GLY A 254 1.62 -6.64 -0.08
CA GLY A 254 0.99 -6.82 -1.39
C GLY A 254 -0.54 -6.82 -1.35
N TYR A 255 -1.11 -6.04 -0.43
CA TYR A 255 -2.56 -5.93 -0.21
C TYR A 255 -3.11 -4.55 -0.58
N GLU A 256 -2.39 -3.79 -1.42
CA GLU A 256 -2.79 -2.47 -1.92
C GLU A 256 -4.21 -2.41 -2.48
N GLU A 257 -4.61 -3.35 -3.35
CA GLU A 257 -5.92 -3.31 -4.01
C GLU A 257 -7.09 -3.44 -3.02
N ALA A 258 -6.95 -4.28 -1.99
CA ALA A 258 -7.99 -4.43 -0.97
C ALA A 258 -8.06 -3.25 0.00
N LEU A 259 -7.01 -2.44 0.06
CA LEU A 259 -6.92 -1.26 0.91
C LEU A 259 -7.25 0.03 0.17
N LEU A 260 -7.71 -0.01 -1.09
CA LEU A 260 -8.07 1.19 -1.85
C LEU A 260 -9.04 2.12 -1.10
N ASN A 261 -10.10 1.54 -0.52
CA ASN A 261 -11.05 2.30 0.31
C ASN A 261 -10.37 2.83 1.58
N ALA A 262 -9.58 2.01 2.28
CA ALA A 262 -8.87 2.42 3.49
C ALA A 262 -7.94 3.62 3.24
N PHE A 263 -7.16 3.60 2.16
CA PHE A 263 -6.30 4.72 1.77
C PHE A 263 -7.08 5.95 1.33
N TYR A 264 -8.17 5.76 0.59
CA TYR A 264 -9.06 6.86 0.23
C TYR A 264 -9.64 7.54 1.48
N PHE A 265 -10.20 6.77 2.41
CA PHE A 265 -10.77 7.28 3.65
C PHE A 265 -9.71 7.94 4.54
N LEU A 266 -8.52 7.35 4.65
CA LEU A 266 -7.39 7.96 5.33
C LEU A 266 -7.02 9.31 4.70
N GLY A 267 -6.92 9.37 3.37
CA GLY A 267 -6.63 10.60 2.63
C GLY A 267 -7.67 11.70 2.86
N VAL A 268 -8.96 11.35 2.86
CA VAL A 268 -10.05 12.30 3.17
C VAL A 268 -10.00 12.76 4.64
N SER A 269 -9.80 11.84 5.57
CA SER A 269 -9.72 12.14 7.01
C SER A 269 -8.57 13.10 7.32
N LEU A 270 -7.41 12.88 6.68
CA LEU A 270 -6.24 13.77 6.79
C LEU A 270 -6.52 15.17 6.26
N PHE A 271 -7.34 15.30 5.21
CA PHE A 271 -7.73 16.62 4.70
C PHE A 271 -8.58 17.37 5.72
N TYR A 272 -9.57 16.71 6.32
CA TYR A 272 -10.40 17.31 7.36
C TYR A 272 -9.64 17.67 8.64
N SER A 273 -8.46 17.07 8.83
CA SER A 273 -7.58 17.33 9.98
C SER A 273 -6.45 18.31 9.65
N ASP A 274 -6.59 19.11 8.59
CA ASP A 274 -5.61 20.09 8.10
C ASP A 274 -4.21 19.52 7.77
N ARG A 275 -4.12 18.19 7.56
CA ARG A 275 -2.89 17.49 7.13
C ARG A 275 -2.86 17.35 5.61
N THR A 276 -2.95 18.48 4.89
CA THR A 276 -3.14 18.51 3.42
C THR A 276 -2.07 17.76 2.63
N ILE A 277 -0.78 17.86 2.99
CA ILE A 277 0.30 17.14 2.30
C ILE A 277 0.10 15.62 2.40
N ASP A 278 -0.22 15.13 3.61
CA ASP A 278 -0.46 13.70 3.84
C ASP A 278 -1.72 13.24 3.10
N SER A 279 -2.77 14.05 3.10
CA SER A 279 -3.99 13.79 2.34
C SER A 279 -3.70 13.61 0.85
N LEU A 280 -3.02 14.59 0.23
CA LEU A 280 -2.66 14.54 -1.20
C LEU A 280 -1.81 13.30 -1.51
N PHE A 281 -0.90 12.94 -0.62
CA PHE A 281 -0.07 11.74 -0.76
C PHE A 281 -0.93 10.47 -0.80
N TYR A 282 -1.85 10.28 0.16
CA TYR A 282 -2.66 9.06 0.23
C TYR A 282 -3.74 9.01 -0.86
N LEU A 283 -4.35 10.14 -1.23
CA LEU A 283 -5.26 10.20 -2.37
C LEU A 283 -4.52 9.87 -3.68
N LYS A 284 -3.30 10.38 -3.87
CA LYS A 284 -2.50 10.02 -5.03
C LYS A 284 -2.09 8.55 -5.00
N LEU A 285 -1.79 8.00 -3.82
CA LEU A 285 -1.49 6.58 -3.65
C LEU A 285 -2.69 5.71 -4.05
N THR A 286 -3.91 6.09 -3.65
CA THR A 286 -5.15 5.43 -4.09
C THR A 286 -5.29 5.45 -5.61
N GLN A 287 -5.00 6.57 -6.29
CA GLN A 287 -5.03 6.62 -7.75
C GLN A 287 -3.98 5.72 -8.40
N GLN A 288 -2.78 5.64 -7.82
CA GLN A 288 -1.71 4.79 -8.31
C GLN A 288 -2.10 3.31 -8.20
N ASP A 289 -2.60 2.91 -7.03
CA ASP A 289 -2.92 1.52 -6.71
C ASP A 289 -4.24 1.05 -7.35
N SER A 290 -5.07 1.95 -7.89
CA SER A 290 -6.28 1.59 -8.62
C SER A 290 -6.00 1.04 -10.03
N ASN A 291 -4.74 1.07 -10.49
CA ASN A 291 -4.25 0.51 -11.75
C ASN A 291 -4.86 1.11 -13.05
N CYS A 292 -5.58 2.24 -12.97
CA CYS A 292 -6.29 2.81 -14.11
C CYS A 292 -5.42 3.68 -15.06
N ARG A 293 -4.31 4.24 -14.55
CA ARG A 293 -3.38 5.07 -15.33
C ARG A 293 -1.93 4.81 -14.89
N ILE A 294 -1.46 3.57 -15.06
CA ILE A 294 -0.08 3.21 -14.75
C ILE A 294 0.86 3.94 -15.72
N SER A 295 1.72 4.83 -15.22
CA SER A 295 2.77 5.42 -16.05
C SER A 295 3.77 4.34 -16.47
N LEU A 296 4.15 4.31 -17.76
CA LEU A 296 5.11 3.34 -18.31
C LEU A 296 6.50 3.37 -17.62
N ARG A 297 6.84 4.43 -16.87
CA ARG A 297 8.08 4.48 -16.07
C ARG A 297 8.06 3.57 -14.84
N ASN A 298 6.88 3.12 -14.42
CA ASN A 298 6.69 2.34 -13.19
C ASN A 298 6.63 0.81 -13.45
N SER A 299 6.79 0.37 -14.70
CA SER A 299 6.43 -0.99 -15.13
C SER A 299 7.37 -2.11 -14.66
N ASN A 300 8.61 -1.80 -14.27
CA ASN A 300 9.60 -2.84 -13.95
C ASN A 300 9.37 -3.46 -12.55
N ASP A 301 8.83 -2.70 -11.61
CA ASP A 301 8.52 -3.19 -10.26
C ASP A 301 7.09 -3.78 -10.16
N ASP A 302 6.12 -3.30 -10.96
CA ASP A 302 4.68 -3.62 -10.75
C ASP A 302 4.14 -4.83 -11.51
N VAL A 303 4.59 -5.13 -12.73
CA VAL A 303 3.89 -6.15 -13.56
C VAL A 303 4.06 -7.58 -13.04
N LYS A 304 5.09 -7.85 -12.22
CA LYS A 304 5.34 -9.18 -11.67
C LYS A 304 4.73 -9.41 -10.28
N ALA A 305 4.42 -8.35 -9.52
CA ALA A 305 3.77 -8.47 -8.21
C ALA A 305 2.23 -8.42 -8.33
N SER A 306 1.69 -7.55 -9.20
CA SER A 306 0.24 -7.33 -9.32
C SER A 306 -0.55 -8.52 -9.88
N LYS A 307 0.08 -9.40 -10.65
CA LYS A 307 -0.62 -10.57 -11.23
C LYS A 307 -0.92 -11.70 -10.24
N ALA A 308 -0.43 -11.63 -9.00
CA ALA A 308 -0.50 -12.75 -8.07
C ALA A 308 -1.52 -12.59 -6.93
N GLN A 309 -2.19 -11.45 -6.76
CA GLN A 309 -2.75 -11.09 -5.46
C GLN A 309 -4.08 -10.32 -5.48
N SER A 310 -5.14 -10.90 -6.05
CA SER A 310 -6.47 -10.45 -5.67
C SER A 310 -6.87 -11.12 -4.35
N LEU A 311 -6.97 -10.33 -3.27
CA LEU A 311 -7.49 -10.77 -1.96
C LEU A 311 -8.92 -11.32 -2.03
N TYR A 312 -9.62 -10.96 -3.10
CA TYR A 312 -10.94 -11.42 -3.45
C TYR A 312 -10.95 -11.92 -4.88
N ARG A 313 -11.59 -13.05 -5.09
CA ARG A 313 -12.23 -13.41 -6.36
C ARG A 313 -13.45 -12.51 -6.66
N LEU A 314 -13.38 -11.21 -6.36
CA LEU A 314 -14.44 -10.25 -6.69
C LEU A 314 -14.19 -9.46 -7.97
N LEU A 315 -13.16 -9.80 -8.76
CA LEU A 315 -13.05 -9.61 -10.22
C LEU A 315 -11.57 -9.67 -10.63
N PRO A 316 -10.96 -10.86 -10.76
CA PRO A 316 -9.59 -11.02 -11.28
C PRO A 316 -9.40 -10.55 -12.74
N GLU A 317 -10.45 -9.98 -13.35
CA GLU A 317 -10.46 -9.43 -14.71
C GLU A 317 -10.45 -7.89 -14.74
N LYS A 318 -10.63 -7.19 -13.59
CA LYS A 318 -10.60 -5.73 -13.57
C LYS A 318 -9.16 -5.24 -13.55
N ASN A 319 -8.63 -4.92 -14.73
CA ASN A 319 -7.36 -4.22 -14.90
C ASN A 319 -7.35 -2.79 -14.27
N CYS A 320 -8.50 -2.29 -13.80
CA CYS A 320 -8.68 -0.94 -13.29
C CYS A 320 -9.91 -0.85 -12.36
N TYR A 321 -9.74 -0.25 -11.19
CA TYR A 321 -10.81 0.09 -10.23
C TYR A 321 -11.33 1.51 -10.50
N ILE A 322 -12.05 1.67 -11.63
CA ILE A 322 -12.41 2.99 -12.18
C ILE A 322 -13.27 3.83 -11.25
N ASP A 323 -14.17 3.22 -10.47
CA ASP A 323 -15.08 3.96 -9.58
C ASP A 323 -14.31 4.67 -8.46
N ILE A 324 -13.35 3.96 -7.85
CA ILE A 324 -12.47 4.53 -6.82
C ILE A 324 -11.52 5.57 -7.42
N TYR A 325 -10.98 5.29 -8.61
CA TYR A 325 -10.15 6.27 -9.32
C TYR A 325 -10.91 7.59 -9.56
N ASN A 326 -12.12 7.51 -10.12
CA ASN A 326 -12.96 8.66 -10.42
C ASN A 326 -13.40 9.40 -9.14
N ARG A 327 -13.76 8.67 -8.08
CA ARG A 327 -14.08 9.27 -6.77
C ARG A 327 -12.88 10.05 -6.22
N THR A 328 -11.68 9.48 -6.33
CA THR A 328 -10.44 10.13 -5.90
C THR A 328 -10.11 11.35 -6.75
N GLU A 329 -10.28 11.26 -8.07
CA GLU A 329 -10.11 12.40 -8.99
C GLU A 329 -11.05 13.56 -8.65
N ASN A 330 -12.33 13.27 -8.40
CA ASN A 330 -13.30 14.29 -8.00
C ASN A 330 -12.95 14.92 -6.64
N THR A 331 -12.43 14.12 -5.71
CA THR A 331 -11.97 14.60 -4.40
C THR A 331 -10.77 15.54 -4.57
N LEU A 332 -9.77 15.17 -5.37
CA LEU A 332 -8.63 16.03 -5.67
C LEU A 332 -9.03 17.33 -6.37
N LYS A 333 -10.00 17.27 -7.31
CA LYS A 333 -10.57 18.48 -7.94
C LYS A 333 -11.30 19.38 -6.94
N ALA A 334 -11.92 18.82 -5.92
CA ALA A 334 -12.55 19.60 -4.86
C ALA A 334 -11.51 20.27 -3.97
N ILE A 335 -10.47 19.53 -3.57
CA ILE A 335 -9.34 20.07 -2.78
C ILE A 335 -8.65 21.21 -3.55
N ASP A 336 -8.34 21.02 -4.84
CA ASP A 336 -7.72 22.04 -5.70
C ASP A 336 -8.55 23.33 -5.79
N LYS A 337 -9.87 23.27 -5.63
CA LYS A 337 -10.72 24.47 -5.62
C LYS A 337 -10.73 25.18 -4.27
N ILE A 338 -10.39 24.48 -3.19
CA ILE A 338 -10.47 24.98 -1.81
C ILE A 338 -9.15 25.63 -1.38
N ILE A 339 -8.03 25.02 -1.74
CA ILE A 339 -6.68 25.53 -1.48
C ILE A 339 -6.23 26.49 -2.58
#